data_AF-A0A6P4F180-F1
#
_entry.id   AF-A0A6P4F180-F1
#
_cell.length_a   1.000
_cell.length_b   1.000
_cell.length_c   1.000
_cell.angle_alpha   90.00
_cell.angle_beta   90.00
_cell.angle_gamma   90.00
#
_symmetry.space_group_name_H-M   'P 1'
#
loop_
_entity.id
_entity.type
_entity.pdbx_description
1 polymer ?
#
loop_
_entity_poly.entity_id
_entity_poly.type
_entity_poly.pdbx_seq_one_letter_code
_entity_poly.pdbx_strand_id
1 'polypeptide(L)' 'MNRLCIALTLITLFGFAVALKSPICGIKASFVGKCKGFAYIPQKNRCVRISGDCSGKGNFFKRLEACEASCL' A
#
# COMPACT_ATOMS: atom_id res chain seq x y z
N MET A 1 -11.92 12.42 -35.49
CA MET A 1 -11.26 12.27 -34.18
C MET A 1 -9.80 12.71 -34.34
N ASN A 2 -9.46 13.92 -33.87
CA ASN A 2 -8.19 14.58 -34.16
C ASN A 2 -7.02 13.85 -33.47
N ARG A 3 -5.83 13.76 -34.09
CA ARG A 3 -4.64 13.08 -33.49
C ARG A 3 -4.28 13.64 -32.11
N LEU A 4 -4.57 14.93 -31.90
CA LEU A 4 -4.42 15.63 -30.62
C LEU A 4 -5.34 15.07 -29.52
N CYS A 5 -6.57 14.68 -29.85
CA CYS A 5 -7.50 14.08 -28.89
C CYS A 5 -7.07 12.68 -28.48
N ILE A 6 -6.54 11.88 -29.42
CA ILE A 6 -6.07 10.52 -29.16
C ILE A 6 -4.89 10.55 -28.17
N ALA A 7 -3.95 11.48 -28.37
CA ALA A 7 -2.83 11.67 -27.45
C ALA A 7 -3.30 12.05 -26.04
N LEU A 8 -4.26 12.98 -25.91
CA LEU A 8 -4.81 13.41 -24.63
C LEU A 8 -5.53 12.27 -23.89
N THR A 9 -6.30 11.43 -24.59
CA THR A 9 -7.00 10.28 -23.98
C THR A 9 -6.04 9.18 -23.49
N LEU A 10 -4.90 8.99 -24.15
CA LEU A 10 -3.90 8.01 -23.72
C LEU A 10 -3.15 8.47 -22.46
N ILE A 11 -2.88 9.77 -22.35
CA ILE A 11 -2.19 10.36 -21.18
C ILE A 11 -3.06 10.26 -19.92
N THR A 12 -4.38 10.51 -20.02
CA THR A 12 -5.29 10.40 -18.88
C THR A 12 -5.47 8.95 -18.41
N LEU A 13 -5.51 7.98 -19.33
CA LEU A 13 -5.59 6.55 -18.98
C LEU A 13 -4.31 6.05 -18.28
N PHE A 14 -3.14 6.52 -18.69
CA PHE A 14 -1.87 6.11 -18.06
C PHE A 14 -1.67 6.71 -16.67
N GLY A 15 -2.14 7.93 -16.43
CA GLY A 15 -2.03 8.59 -15.12
C GLY A 15 -2.82 7.90 -14.00
N PHE A 16 -3.94 7.24 -14.34
CA PHE A 16 -4.80 6.56 -13.35
C PHE A 16 -4.15 5.31 -12.74
N ALA A 17 -3.30 4.60 -13.48
CA ALA A 17 -2.69 3.36 -13.02
C ALA A 17 -1.72 3.57 -11.84
N VAL A 18 -1.12 4.75 -11.73
CA VAL A 18 -0.12 5.08 -10.71
C VAL A 18 -0.75 5.39 -9.34
N ALA A 19 -2.05 5.73 -9.30
CA ALA A 19 -2.73 6.14 -8.08
C ALA A 19 -3.26 4.97 -7.22
N LEU A 20 -3.21 3.72 -7.70
CA LEU A 20 -3.72 2.58 -6.94
C LEU A 20 -2.70 2.07 -5.91
N LYS A 21 -3.08 2.13 -4.63
CA LYS A 21 -2.35 1.51 -3.51
C LYS A 21 -2.26 0.00 -3.68
N SER A 22 -1.19 -0.61 -3.15
CA SER A 22 -1.11 -2.07 -3.06
C SER A 22 -2.30 -2.65 -2.28
N PRO A 23 -2.97 -3.71 -2.76
CA PRO A 23 -4.16 -4.26 -2.11
C PRO A 23 -3.87 -4.81 -0.70
N ILE A 24 -2.61 -5.15 -0.39
CA ILE A 24 -2.20 -5.59 0.95
C ILE A 24 -2.44 -4.51 2.01
N CYS A 25 -2.42 -3.23 1.62
CA CYS A 25 -2.63 -2.10 2.52
C CYS A 25 -4.10 -2.00 3.00
N GLY A 26 -5.04 -2.66 2.32
CA GLY A 26 -6.44 -2.74 2.74
C GLY A 26 -6.74 -3.88 3.71
N ILE A 27 -5.81 -4.83 3.89
CA ILE A 27 -5.99 -5.98 4.78
C ILE A 27 -5.89 -5.52 6.24
N LYS A 28 -6.80 -5.98 7.10
CA LYS A 28 -6.74 -5.69 8.54
C LYS A 28 -5.43 -6.23 9.12
N ALA A 29 -4.68 -5.35 9.78
CA ALA A 29 -3.46 -5.74 10.49
C ALA A 29 -3.80 -6.67 11.67
N SER A 30 -3.02 -7.73 11.85
CA SER A 30 -3.02 -8.53 13.08
C SER A 30 -2.15 -7.85 14.13
N PHE A 31 -2.63 -7.79 15.37
CA PHE A 31 -1.91 -7.24 16.52
C PHE A 31 -1.51 -8.32 17.53
N VAL A 32 -1.65 -9.59 17.14
CA VAL A 32 -1.39 -10.76 17.98
C VAL A 32 -0.15 -11.48 17.47
N GLY A 33 0.82 -11.71 18.36
CA GLY A 33 2.03 -12.48 18.08
C GLY A 33 3.24 -11.97 18.84
N LYS A 34 4.37 -12.67 18.69
CA LYS A 34 5.61 -12.41 19.44
C LYS A 34 6.61 -11.51 18.71
N CYS A 35 6.46 -11.36 17.39
CA CYS A 35 7.40 -10.60 16.58
C CYS A 35 6.93 -9.17 16.37
N LYS A 36 7.89 -8.23 16.35
CA LYS A 36 7.61 -6.81 16.08
C LYS A 36 7.74 -6.52 14.59
N GLY A 37 6.85 -5.69 14.09
CA GLY A 37 6.86 -5.21 12.71
C GLY A 37 6.02 -3.96 12.56
N PHE A 38 5.65 -3.65 11.32
CA PHE A 38 4.87 -2.50 10.93
C PHE A 38 3.67 -2.93 10.09
N ALA A 39 2.55 -2.24 10.22
CA ALA A 39 1.40 -2.41 9.35
C ALA A 39 0.80 -1.05 9.00
N TYR A 40 0.26 -0.94 7.80
CA TYR A 40 -0.44 0.25 7.37
C TYR A 40 -1.86 0.25 7.95
N ILE A 41 -2.26 1.37 8.56
CA ILE A 41 -3.61 1.57 9.11
C ILE A 41 -4.33 2.60 8.24
N PRO A 42 -5.28 2.18 7.37
CA PRO A 42 -5.96 3.08 6.45
C PRO A 42 -6.63 4.27 7.14
N GLN A 43 -7.24 4.05 8.32
CA GLN A 43 -7.90 5.12 9.07
C GLN A 43 -6.93 6.19 9.59
N LYS A 44 -5.64 5.86 9.72
CA LYS A 44 -4.60 6.77 10.20
C LYS A 44 -3.69 7.27 9.07
N ASN A 45 -3.86 6.75 7.86
CA ASN A 45 -3.00 6.98 6.70
C ASN A 45 -1.50 6.91 7.04
N ARG A 46 -1.09 5.88 7.82
CA ARG A 46 0.31 5.70 8.23
C ARG A 46 0.64 4.26 8.61
N CYS A 47 1.92 3.95 8.54
CA CYS A 47 2.49 2.72 9.08
C CYS A 47 2.68 2.83 10.59
N VAL A 48 2.20 1.85 11.34
CA VAL A 48 2.31 1.79 12.80
C VAL A 48 3.05 0.53 13.23
N ARG A 49 3.79 0.62 14.33
CA ARG A 49 4.45 -0.55 14.93
C ARG A 49 3.39 -1.47 15.53
N ILE A 50 3.50 -2.77 15.24
CA ILE A 50 2.58 -3.81 15.72
C ILE A 50 3.36 -5.02 16.26
N SER A 51 2.65 -5.86 17.01
CA SER A 51 3.09 -7.23 17.31
C SER A 51 2.31 -8.17 16.41
N GLY A 52 2.98 -9.10 15.73
CA GLY A 52 2.35 -10.04 14.83
C GLY A 52 3.07 -11.37 14.80
N ASP A 53 2.58 -12.28 13.97
CA ASP A 53 3.26 -13.54 13.71
C ASP A 53 4.63 -13.29 13.08
N CYS A 54 5.62 -14.09 13.49
CA CYS A 54 6.98 -13.99 12.95
C CYS A 54 7.03 -14.35 11.45
N SER A 55 6.07 -15.17 11.01
CA SER A 55 5.81 -15.51 9.62
C SER A 55 4.77 -14.59 8.98
N GLY A 56 4.53 -13.40 9.56
CA GLY A 56 3.49 -12.47 9.16
C GLY A 56 3.47 -12.23 7.65
N LYS A 57 2.29 -12.39 7.05
CA LYS A 57 2.02 -12.17 5.61
C LYS A 57 1.02 -11.02 5.45
N GLY A 58 0.92 -10.47 4.24
CA GLY A 58 -0.04 -9.42 3.92
C GLY A 58 0.37 -8.08 4.52
N ASN A 59 -0.52 -7.45 5.30
CA ASN A 59 -0.27 -6.17 5.97
C ASN A 59 0.62 -6.32 7.22
N PHE A 60 1.82 -6.87 7.03
CA PHE A 60 2.85 -6.98 8.06
C PHE A 60 4.23 -6.86 7.40
N PHE A 61 4.99 -5.85 7.79
CA PHE A 61 6.30 -5.52 7.25
C PHE A 61 7.35 -5.55 8.34
N LYS A 62 8.54 -6.06 8.05
CA LYS A 62 9.65 -6.10 9.03
C LYS A 62 10.30 -4.72 9.26
N ARG A 63 10.17 -3.81 8.29
CA ARG A 63 10.80 -2.49 8.28
C ARG A 63 9.76 -1.41 7.99
N LEU A 64 9.96 -0.22 8.52
CA LEU A 64 9.04 0.90 8.33
C LEU A 64 9.04 1.35 6.86
N GLU A 65 10.22 1.47 6.26
CA GLU A 65 10.42 1.96 4.90
C GLU A 65 9.73 1.04 3.87
N ALA A 66 9.72 -0.27 4.12
CA ALA A 66 9.01 -1.23 3.27
C ALA A 66 7.48 -1.06 3.34
N CYS A 67 6.96 -0.73 4.51
CA CYS A 67 5.53 -0.44 4.68
C CYS A 67 5.17 0.87 3.98
N GLU A 68 5.95 1.92 4.17
CA GLU A 68 5.71 3.24 3.57
C GLU A 68 5.85 3.19 2.05
N ALA A 69 6.87 2.54 1.50
CA ALA A 69 7.04 2.38 0.06
C ALA A 69 5.90 1.58 -0.60
N SER A 70 5.21 0.73 0.16
CA SER A 70 4.09 -0.07 -0.35
C SER A 70 2.74 0.64 -0.20
N CYS A 71 2.58 1.45 0.86
CA CYS A 71 1.29 1.92 1.37
C CYS A 71 1.23 3.42 1.67
N LEU A 72 2.24 4.22 1.33
CA LEU A 72 2.21 5.69 1.30
C LEU A 72 2.50 6.21 -0.11
#